data_AF-A0A2V7FKZ5-F1
#
_entry.id   AF-A0A2V7FKZ5-F1
#
_cell.length_a   1.000
_cell.length_b   1.000
_cell.length_c   1.000
_cell.angle_alpha   90.00
_cell.angle_beta   90.00
_cell.angle_gamma   90.00
#
_symmetry.space_group_name_H-M   'P 1'
#
loop_
_entity.id
_entity.type
_entity.pdbx_description
1 polymer ?
#
loop_
_entity_poly.entity_id
_entity_poly.type
_entity_poly.pdbx_seq_one_letter_code
_entity_poly.pdbx_strand_id
1 'polypeptide(L)'
;MAAAPRRAHRCDERGAALVVTLVALLVMGGLLATYLAVSALEPQISRNLADASRARHLAEAGVERGFNVLIGIADATGGWSVLLAGATVAHPWMPVAGLTNVALARTANAGTFSVSVRNDNGAADTPITGLSASTRPSMDTSPTADDNATVIMRSTGTFDRVSKTVEVVVQRAALPPFAAALSIPATTLRAAVAAAAVDIDGRDYGCAGGGPSCDTESSWAVTSNPLKYGVSVGPDARAAIESALAAPSIGDGVKGKSRTDPAGAYATGLETVTSDGALTPTRVDEFVRVVARNPATAVLQSTAACPLVLTGASAATSTATLGNGCGMTTTVDLGSRQDPRLVFVRGDLILDRGVKGAGILLVQDGDLTSQGDLEWDGVVIVAGRGATLSLSGGGRTAIRGAAIASESIAGGTVDVAIGGSSAGLSVRASAQNLSMAQGLRALHSIVNWREI
;
A
#
# COMPACT_ATOMS: atom_id res chain seq x y z
N MET A 1 10.15 -40.08 109.47
CA MET A 1 10.84 -39.78 108.19
C MET A 1 10.56 -40.93 107.23
N ALA A 2 9.57 -40.76 106.35
CA ALA A 2 9.39 -41.49 105.08
C ALA A 2 8.16 -40.88 104.39
N ALA A 3 8.39 -40.02 103.38
CA ALA A 3 7.35 -39.38 102.59
C ALA A 3 6.83 -40.33 101.51
N ALA A 4 5.52 -40.53 101.44
CA ALA A 4 4.87 -41.30 100.38
C ALA A 4 4.73 -40.44 99.10
N PRO A 5 5.14 -40.92 97.91
CA PRO A 5 5.08 -40.14 96.69
C PRO A 5 3.68 -40.15 96.07
N ARG A 6 3.25 -38.96 95.63
CA ARG A 6 2.06 -38.72 94.80
C ARG A 6 2.15 -39.51 93.49
N ARG A 7 1.20 -40.42 93.23
CA ARG A 7 1.00 -41.02 91.90
C ARG A 7 0.18 -40.06 91.04
N ALA A 8 0.82 -39.47 90.04
CA ALA A 8 0.15 -38.77 88.95
C ALA A 8 -0.61 -39.80 88.10
N HIS A 9 -1.92 -39.61 87.96
CA HIS A 9 -2.78 -40.39 87.09
C HIS A 9 -2.40 -40.05 85.64
N ARG A 10 -1.60 -40.91 84.98
CA ARG A 10 -1.47 -40.84 83.52
C ARG A 10 -2.78 -41.32 82.93
N CYS A 11 -3.56 -40.40 82.37
CA CYS A 11 -4.69 -40.73 81.52
C CYS A 11 -4.17 -41.49 80.29
N ASP A 12 -4.89 -42.53 79.89
CA ASP A 12 -4.49 -43.46 78.84
C ASP A 12 -4.71 -42.80 77.45
N GLU A 13 -3.73 -42.04 76.96
CA GLU A 13 -3.76 -41.32 75.68
C GLU A 13 -3.68 -42.24 74.44
N ARG A 14 -3.58 -43.56 74.65
CA ARG A 14 -3.41 -44.55 73.58
C ARG A 14 -4.56 -44.55 72.56
N GLY A 15 -5.78 -44.25 72.99
CA GLY A 15 -6.95 -44.11 72.10
C GLY A 15 -6.95 -42.82 71.27
N ALA A 16 -6.51 -41.71 71.87
CA ALA A 16 -6.41 -40.42 71.17
C ALA A 16 -5.26 -40.40 70.16
N ALA A 17 -4.12 -41.01 70.51
CA ALA A 17 -2.97 -41.14 69.61
C ALA A 17 -3.33 -41.89 68.33
N LEU A 18 -4.06 -43.01 68.43
CA LEU A 18 -4.50 -43.80 67.27
C LEU A 18 -5.38 -42.98 66.31
N VAL A 19 -6.37 -42.26 66.86
CA VAL A 19 -7.29 -41.42 66.08
C VAL A 19 -6.54 -40.28 65.40
N VAL A 20 -5.62 -39.61 66.09
CA VAL A 20 -4.79 -38.55 65.50
C VAL A 20 -3.89 -39.08 64.39
N THR A 21 -3.26 -40.26 64.55
CA THR A 21 -2.48 -40.87 63.46
C THR A 21 -3.33 -41.26 62.26
N LEU A 22 -4.55 -41.76 62.47
CA LEU A 22 -5.48 -42.10 61.39
C LEU A 22 -5.94 -40.86 60.63
N VAL A 23 -6.27 -39.79 61.33
CA VAL A 23 -6.63 -38.50 60.71
C VAL A 23 -5.43 -37.91 59.97
N ALA A 24 -4.23 -37.95 60.56
CA ALA A 24 -3.02 -37.47 59.91
C ALA A 24 -2.68 -38.27 58.63
N LEU A 25 -2.82 -39.60 58.67
CA LEU A 25 -2.66 -40.48 57.50
C LEU A 25 -3.70 -40.19 56.42
N LEU A 26 -4.95 -39.94 56.81
CA LEU A 26 -6.03 -39.65 55.87
C LEU A 26 -5.84 -38.28 55.19
N VAL A 27 -5.37 -37.28 55.94
CA VAL A 27 -5.00 -35.97 55.40
C VAL A 27 -3.78 -36.06 54.48
N MET A 28 -2.74 -36.79 54.89
CA MET A 28 -1.55 -37.00 54.05
C MET A 28 -1.86 -37.81 52.79
N GLY A 29 -2.69 -38.84 52.89
CA GLY A 29 -3.16 -39.63 51.75
C GLY A 29 -4.01 -38.79 50.78
N GLY A 30 -4.87 -37.92 51.32
CA GLY A 30 -5.64 -36.96 50.53
C GLY A 30 -4.75 -35.94 49.80
N LEU A 31 -3.71 -35.42 50.46
CA LEU A 31 -2.72 -34.52 49.88
C LEU A 31 -1.88 -35.21 48.78
N LEU A 32 -1.50 -36.47 48.98
CA LEU A 32 -0.75 -37.23 47.98
C LEU A 32 -1.61 -37.48 46.73
N ALA A 33 -2.88 -37.85 46.92
CA ALA A 33 -3.81 -38.10 45.83
C ALA A 33 -4.09 -36.83 45.01
N THR A 34 -4.25 -35.67 45.66
CA THR A 34 -4.40 -34.39 44.95
C THR A 34 -3.12 -34.00 44.21
N TYR A 35 -1.94 -34.21 44.78
CA TYR A 35 -0.67 -33.91 44.10
C TYR A 35 -0.47 -34.78 42.84
N LEU A 36 -0.80 -36.07 42.92
CA LEU A 36 -0.75 -36.99 41.78
C LEU A 36 -1.76 -36.61 40.68
N ALA A 37 -2.97 -36.18 41.06
CA ALA A 37 -3.99 -35.71 40.12
C ALA A 37 -3.54 -34.43 39.41
N VAL A 38 -2.98 -33.44 40.13
CA VAL A 38 -2.44 -32.20 39.55
C VAL A 38 -1.27 -32.51 38.61
N SER A 39 -0.38 -33.43 39.00
CA SER A 39 0.76 -33.86 38.18
C SER A 39 0.36 -34.51 36.85
N ALA A 40 -0.84 -35.11 36.77
CA ALA A 40 -1.36 -35.69 35.53
C ALA A 40 -2.05 -34.66 34.62
N LEU A 41 -2.59 -33.59 35.20
CA LEU A 41 -3.28 -32.52 34.46
C LEU A 41 -2.31 -31.53 33.84
N GLU A 42 -1.22 -31.18 34.53
CA GLU A 42 -0.22 -30.22 34.06
C GLU A 42 0.34 -30.56 32.66
N PRO A 43 0.79 -31.81 32.36
CA PRO A 43 1.28 -32.16 31.04
C PRO A 43 0.22 -32.03 29.94
N GLN A 44 -1.05 -32.31 30.24
CA GLN A 44 -2.14 -32.19 29.28
C GLN A 44 -2.45 -30.72 28.99
N ILE A 45 -2.52 -29.89 30.03
CA ILE A 45 -2.72 -28.44 29.89
C ILE A 45 -1.56 -27.83 29.10
N SER A 46 -0.32 -28.21 29.40
CA SER A 46 0.86 -27.73 28.66
C SER A 46 0.85 -28.14 27.19
N ARG A 47 0.45 -29.37 26.87
CA ARG A 47 0.32 -29.82 25.47
C ARG A 47 -0.79 -29.05 24.75
N ASN A 48 -1.98 -28.98 25.35
CA ASN A 48 -3.10 -28.24 24.77
C ASN A 48 -2.75 -26.77 24.51
N LEU A 49 -2.03 -26.13 25.44
CA LEU A 49 -1.55 -24.75 25.27
C LEU A 49 -0.52 -24.65 24.15
N ALA A 50 0.43 -25.58 24.07
CA ALA A 50 1.43 -25.61 23.01
C ALA A 50 0.81 -25.82 21.63
N ASP A 51 -0.15 -26.74 21.52
CA ASP A 51 -0.86 -27.04 20.27
C ASP A 51 -1.74 -25.86 19.83
N ALA A 52 -2.42 -25.22 20.78
CA ALA A 52 -3.18 -24.00 20.53
C ALA A 52 -2.29 -22.83 20.09
N SER A 53 -1.12 -22.65 20.71
CA SER A 53 -0.14 -21.64 20.29
C SER A 53 0.39 -21.90 18.88
N ARG A 54 0.68 -23.16 18.54
CA ARG A 54 1.11 -23.53 17.18
C ARG A 54 0.01 -23.29 16.15
N ALA A 55 -1.22 -23.70 16.44
CA ALA A 55 -2.37 -23.41 15.58
C ALA A 55 -2.56 -21.90 15.35
N ARG A 56 -2.34 -21.07 16.38
CA ARG A 56 -2.37 -19.61 16.25
C ARG A 56 -1.25 -19.08 15.35
N HIS A 57 -0.01 -19.53 15.53
CA HIS A 57 1.09 -19.11 14.66
C HIS A 57 0.91 -19.53 13.21
N LEU A 58 0.27 -20.68 12.95
CA LEU A 58 -0.13 -21.08 11.59
C LEU A 58 -1.18 -20.13 11.02
N ALA A 59 -2.16 -19.71 11.82
CA ALA A 59 -3.14 -18.72 11.40
C ALA A 59 -2.46 -17.38 11.05
N GLU A 60 -1.53 -16.91 11.89
CA GLU A 60 -0.71 -15.71 11.65
C GLU A 60 0.12 -15.83 10.36
N ALA A 61 0.75 -16.98 10.11
CA ALA A 61 1.48 -17.23 8.86
C ALA A 61 0.54 -17.23 7.63
N GLY A 62 -0.68 -17.73 7.78
CA GLY A 62 -1.71 -17.65 6.76
C GLY A 62 -2.15 -16.22 6.46
N VAL A 63 -2.23 -15.35 7.48
CA VAL A 63 -2.47 -13.91 7.28
C VAL A 63 -1.36 -13.29 6.43
N GLU A 64 -0.09 -13.54 6.74
CA GLU A 64 1.04 -13.02 5.95
C GLU A 64 1.03 -13.51 4.50
N ARG A 65 0.73 -14.80 4.28
CA ARG A 65 0.62 -15.37 2.92
C ARG A 65 -0.57 -14.81 2.16
N GLY A 66 -1.72 -14.69 2.82
CA GLY A 66 -2.92 -14.10 2.25
C GLY A 66 -2.73 -12.63 1.88
N PHE A 67 -2.11 -11.85 2.77
CA PHE A 67 -1.79 -10.45 2.52
C PHE A 67 -0.89 -10.28 1.29
N ASN A 68 0.13 -11.12 1.12
CA ASN A 68 0.98 -11.11 -0.08
C ASN A 68 0.20 -11.43 -1.36
N VAL A 69 -0.79 -12.33 -1.30
CA VAL A 69 -1.67 -12.59 -2.45
C VAL A 69 -2.56 -11.38 -2.75
N LEU A 70 -3.13 -10.74 -1.73
CA LEU A 70 -3.97 -9.54 -1.91
C LEU A 70 -3.20 -8.36 -2.53
N ILE A 71 -1.91 -8.20 -2.20
CA ILE A 71 -1.05 -7.19 -2.82
C ILE A 71 -0.90 -7.42 -4.33
N GLY A 72 -0.77 -8.68 -4.75
CA GLY A 72 -0.58 -9.06 -6.15
C GLY A 72 -1.87 -9.09 -6.98
N ILE A 73 -3.04 -8.91 -6.35
CA ILE A 73 -4.35 -9.00 -7.01
C ILE A 73 -5.06 -7.65 -6.90
N ALA A 74 -5.34 -7.06 -8.06
CA ALA A 74 -6.24 -5.92 -8.19
C ALA A 74 -7.06 -6.12 -9.47
N ASP A 75 -8.34 -5.79 -9.41
CA ASP A 75 -9.17 -5.64 -10.60
C ASP A 75 -8.97 -4.25 -11.23
N ALA A 76 -9.74 -3.96 -12.29
CA ALA A 76 -9.66 -2.70 -13.01
C ALA A 76 -10.08 -1.47 -12.17
N THR A 77 -10.84 -1.67 -11.08
CA THR A 77 -11.24 -0.59 -10.16
C THR A 77 -10.26 -0.43 -9.00
N GLY A 78 -9.23 -1.28 -8.92
CA GLY A 78 -8.34 -1.30 -7.77
C GLY A 78 -9.03 -1.85 -6.53
N GLY A 79 -10.03 -2.73 -6.71
CA GLY A 79 -10.70 -3.57 -5.73
C GLY A 79 -10.28 -5.04 -5.81
N TRP A 80 -10.87 -5.88 -4.97
CA TRP A 80 -10.67 -7.33 -4.91
C TRP A 80 -11.90 -8.11 -5.37
N SER A 81 -12.77 -7.51 -6.19
CA SER A 81 -14.02 -8.12 -6.66
C SER A 81 -13.80 -9.49 -7.32
N VAL A 82 -12.66 -9.68 -7.98
CA VAL A 82 -12.26 -10.96 -8.59
C VAL A 82 -12.15 -12.09 -7.57
N LEU A 83 -11.69 -11.80 -6.34
CA LEU A 83 -11.60 -12.79 -5.25
C LEU A 83 -12.96 -13.07 -4.59
N LEU A 84 -13.91 -12.17 -4.78
CA LEU A 84 -15.25 -12.23 -4.19
C LEU A 84 -16.27 -12.86 -5.15
N ALA A 85 -15.83 -13.32 -6.32
CA ALA A 85 -16.69 -13.95 -7.32
C ALA A 85 -17.44 -15.15 -6.74
N GLY A 86 -18.78 -15.10 -6.75
CA GLY A 86 -19.65 -16.15 -6.22
C GLY A 86 -20.03 -16.01 -4.74
N ALA A 87 -19.52 -14.98 -4.05
CA ALA A 87 -19.93 -14.68 -2.67
C ALA A 87 -21.43 -14.33 -2.60
N THR A 88 -22.08 -14.76 -1.52
CA THR A 88 -23.48 -14.42 -1.23
C THR A 88 -23.61 -14.00 0.22
N VAL A 89 -24.74 -13.38 0.60
CA VAL A 89 -25.02 -13.04 2.00
C VAL A 89 -25.00 -14.29 2.90
N ALA A 90 -25.45 -15.44 2.39
CA ALA A 90 -25.45 -16.71 3.14
C ALA A 90 -24.05 -17.39 3.17
N HIS A 91 -23.25 -17.21 2.12
CA HIS A 91 -21.91 -17.77 1.98
C HIS A 91 -20.92 -16.68 1.57
N PRO A 92 -20.52 -15.79 2.50
CA PRO A 92 -19.73 -14.61 2.16
C PRO A 92 -18.24 -14.90 2.02
N TRP A 93 -17.75 -16.00 2.61
CA TRP A 93 -16.32 -16.34 2.67
C TRP A 93 -15.86 -17.11 1.45
N MET A 94 -15.04 -16.48 0.61
CA MET A 94 -14.43 -17.09 -0.56
C MET A 94 -13.01 -17.56 -0.22
N PRO A 95 -12.66 -18.83 -0.49
CA PRO A 95 -11.30 -19.32 -0.28
C PRO A 95 -10.33 -18.63 -1.23
N VAL A 96 -9.16 -18.22 -0.70
CA VAL A 96 -8.10 -17.66 -1.55
C VAL A 96 -7.40 -18.81 -2.28
N ALA A 97 -7.33 -18.70 -3.61
CA ALA A 97 -6.76 -19.73 -4.46
C ALA A 97 -5.32 -20.08 -4.05
N GLY A 98 -5.03 -21.38 -3.92
CA GLY A 98 -3.71 -21.88 -3.50
C GLY A 98 -3.42 -21.75 -2.00
N LEU A 99 -4.33 -21.22 -1.19
CA LEU A 99 -4.18 -21.05 0.27
C LEU A 99 -5.18 -21.88 1.08
N THR A 100 -5.61 -23.05 0.58
CA THR A 100 -6.48 -23.99 1.32
C THR A 100 -5.68 -25.19 1.82
N ASN A 101 -5.71 -25.45 3.12
CA ASN A 101 -5.00 -26.54 3.80
C ASN A 101 -3.51 -26.60 3.48
N VAL A 102 -2.86 -25.44 3.43
CA VAL A 102 -1.45 -25.31 3.08
C VAL A 102 -0.57 -25.63 4.28
N ALA A 103 0.37 -26.55 4.09
CA ALA A 103 1.43 -26.80 5.06
C ALA A 103 2.58 -25.79 4.88
N LEU A 104 3.23 -25.41 5.97
CA LEU A 104 4.50 -24.67 5.89
C LEU A 104 5.58 -25.59 5.30
N ALA A 105 6.29 -25.10 4.28
CA ALA A 105 7.29 -25.89 3.59
C ALA A 105 8.44 -26.30 4.53
N ARG A 106 8.96 -27.51 4.33
CA ARG A 106 10.16 -28.09 4.98
C ARG A 106 10.02 -28.55 6.44
N THR A 107 8.81 -28.61 6.99
CA THR A 107 8.58 -29.16 8.32
C THR A 107 7.55 -30.27 8.27
N ALA A 108 8.02 -31.51 8.38
CA ALA A 108 7.13 -32.65 8.62
C ALA A 108 6.35 -32.37 9.91
N ASN A 109 5.02 -32.52 9.87
CA ASN A 109 4.10 -32.32 11.00
C ASN A 109 3.95 -30.87 11.50
N ALA A 110 4.13 -29.83 10.67
CA ALA A 110 3.94 -28.44 11.13
C ALA A 110 2.48 -27.98 11.24
N GLY A 111 1.50 -28.80 10.83
CA GLY A 111 0.10 -28.36 10.69
C GLY A 111 -0.15 -27.63 9.38
N THR A 112 -1.36 -27.11 9.22
CA THR A 112 -1.83 -26.44 7.99
C THR A 112 -2.54 -25.13 8.30
N PHE A 113 -2.66 -24.25 7.31
CA PHE A 113 -3.54 -23.09 7.38
C PHE A 113 -4.44 -22.98 6.14
N SER A 114 -5.58 -22.33 6.30
CA SER A 114 -6.53 -22.00 5.23
C SER A 114 -6.89 -20.53 5.29
N VAL A 115 -6.88 -19.84 4.14
CA VAL A 115 -7.20 -18.42 4.03
C VAL A 115 -8.46 -18.21 3.19
N SER A 116 -9.36 -17.36 3.67
CA SER A 116 -10.55 -16.92 2.97
C SER A 116 -10.75 -15.42 3.12
N VAL A 117 -11.39 -14.78 2.14
CA VAL A 117 -11.75 -13.37 2.16
C VAL A 117 -13.24 -13.19 1.99
N ARG A 118 -13.78 -12.08 2.48
CA ARG A 118 -15.14 -11.64 2.20
C ARG A 118 -15.18 -10.12 2.09
N ASN A 119 -16.23 -9.62 1.46
CA ASN A 119 -16.45 -8.18 1.44
C ASN A 119 -16.93 -7.64 2.78
N ASP A 120 -16.78 -6.33 2.98
CA ASP A 120 -17.21 -5.62 4.18
C ASP A 120 -18.68 -5.15 4.12
N ASN A 121 -19.54 -5.90 3.43
CA ASN A 121 -20.89 -5.44 3.10
C ASN A 121 -21.96 -5.61 4.20
N GLY A 122 -21.56 -6.06 5.41
CA GLY A 122 -22.47 -6.31 6.52
C GLY A 122 -22.49 -5.16 7.52
N ALA A 123 -23.67 -4.74 8.00
CA ALA A 123 -23.77 -3.67 9.01
C ALA A 123 -22.93 -3.95 10.30
N ALA A 124 -22.76 -5.23 10.65
CA ALA A 124 -21.93 -5.69 11.76
C ALA A 124 -20.41 -5.55 11.53
N ASP A 125 -19.99 -5.13 10.33
CA ASP A 125 -18.58 -4.94 9.98
C ASP A 125 -18.06 -3.56 10.40
N THR A 126 -18.96 -2.61 10.67
CA THR A 126 -18.62 -1.23 11.09
C THR A 126 -17.60 -1.18 12.23
N PRO A 127 -17.73 -1.96 13.32
CA PRO A 127 -16.75 -1.94 14.41
C PRO A 127 -15.38 -2.51 14.03
N ILE A 128 -15.32 -3.31 12.95
CA ILE A 128 -14.12 -4.01 12.50
C ILE A 128 -13.40 -3.19 11.43
N THR A 129 -14.11 -2.67 10.43
CA THR A 129 -13.52 -1.89 9.33
C THR A 129 -13.39 -0.42 9.65
N GLY A 130 -14.18 0.09 10.59
CA GLY A 130 -14.32 1.53 10.84
C GLY A 130 -15.10 2.26 9.73
N LEU A 131 -15.64 1.53 8.75
CA LEU A 131 -16.43 2.06 7.65
C LEU A 131 -17.92 1.92 7.92
N SER A 132 -18.73 2.77 7.31
CA SER A 132 -20.19 2.72 7.35
C SER A 132 -20.79 3.28 6.06
N ALA A 133 -22.12 3.29 5.94
CA ALA A 133 -22.79 3.93 4.82
C ALA A 133 -22.52 5.45 4.71
N SER A 134 -22.01 6.09 5.77
CA SER A 134 -21.72 7.53 5.80
C SER A 134 -20.22 7.86 5.77
N THR A 135 -19.32 6.87 5.82
CA THR A 135 -17.88 7.13 5.69
C THR A 135 -17.49 7.38 4.24
N ARG A 136 -16.29 7.92 4.02
CA ARG A 136 -15.66 8.00 2.70
C ARG A 136 -14.28 7.32 2.79
N PRO A 137 -14.03 6.25 2.02
CA PRO A 137 -15.02 5.52 1.22
C PRO A 137 -16.12 4.90 2.10
N SER A 138 -17.31 4.67 1.53
CA SER A 138 -18.43 4.04 2.25
C SER A 138 -18.25 2.53 2.28
N MET A 139 -18.86 1.89 3.28
CA MET A 139 -19.00 0.44 3.32
C MET A 139 -19.73 -0.06 2.06
N ASP A 140 -19.33 -1.22 1.55
CA ASP A 140 -19.95 -1.78 0.36
C ASP A 140 -21.36 -2.33 0.63
N THR A 141 -22.13 -2.47 -0.44
CA THR A 141 -23.51 -3.00 -0.38
C THR A 141 -23.63 -4.40 -0.99
N SER A 142 -22.62 -4.84 -1.73
CA SER A 142 -22.60 -6.12 -2.44
C SER A 142 -21.58 -7.07 -1.80
N PRO A 143 -21.89 -8.37 -1.65
CA PRO A 143 -20.88 -9.35 -1.23
C PRO A 143 -19.82 -9.64 -2.31
N THR A 144 -20.02 -9.21 -3.56
CA THR A 144 -19.18 -9.60 -4.72
C THR A 144 -18.40 -8.45 -5.36
N ALA A 145 -18.78 -7.20 -5.08
CA ALA A 145 -18.14 -6.02 -5.65
C ALA A 145 -17.45 -5.25 -4.52
N ASP A 146 -16.13 -5.15 -4.61
CA ASP A 146 -15.30 -4.37 -3.69
C ASP A 146 -15.01 -3.00 -4.32
N ASP A 147 -15.82 -2.00 -3.97
CA ASP A 147 -15.72 -0.64 -4.51
C ASP A 147 -14.91 0.30 -3.60
N ASN A 148 -14.73 -0.09 -2.33
CA ASN A 148 -14.03 0.69 -1.31
C ASN A 148 -12.60 0.24 -1.02
N ALA A 149 -12.13 -0.82 -1.70
CA ALA A 149 -10.82 -1.42 -1.54
C ALA A 149 -10.53 -1.87 -0.10
N THR A 150 -11.54 -2.46 0.55
CA THR A 150 -11.48 -2.98 1.92
C THR A 150 -12.10 -4.37 1.98
N VAL A 151 -11.31 -5.37 2.39
CA VAL A 151 -11.81 -6.73 2.60
C VAL A 151 -11.46 -7.26 3.98
N ILE A 152 -12.26 -8.22 4.44
CA ILE A 152 -12.00 -8.93 5.69
C ILE A 152 -11.40 -10.28 5.32
N MET A 153 -10.17 -10.51 5.79
CA MET A 153 -9.45 -11.75 5.58
C MET A 153 -9.47 -12.59 6.84
N ARG A 154 -9.76 -13.88 6.67
CA ARG A 154 -9.77 -14.89 7.73
C ARG A 154 -8.70 -15.93 7.43
N SER A 155 -7.92 -16.27 8.45
CA SER A 155 -6.96 -17.35 8.41
C SER A 155 -7.25 -18.33 9.55
N THR A 156 -7.39 -19.61 9.22
CA THR A 156 -7.56 -20.68 10.21
C THR A 156 -6.33 -21.59 10.15
N GLY A 157 -5.57 -21.63 11.24
CA GLY A 157 -4.45 -22.56 11.42
C GLY A 157 -4.88 -23.78 12.21
N THR A 158 -4.43 -24.96 11.81
CA THR A 158 -4.77 -26.25 12.41
C THR A 158 -3.50 -27.05 12.70
N PHE A 159 -3.33 -27.45 13.96
CA PHE A 159 -2.25 -28.32 14.43
C PHE A 159 -2.84 -29.39 15.36
N ASP A 160 -2.56 -30.66 15.08
CA ASP A 160 -3.05 -31.82 15.86
C ASP A 160 -4.54 -31.72 16.31
N ARG A 161 -5.42 -31.42 15.34
CA ARG A 161 -6.88 -31.21 15.50
C ARG A 161 -7.29 -29.97 16.30
N VAL A 162 -6.35 -29.23 16.88
CA VAL A 162 -6.60 -27.90 17.45
C VAL A 162 -6.59 -26.88 16.31
N SER A 163 -7.61 -26.02 16.26
CA SER A 163 -7.70 -24.94 15.28
C SER A 163 -7.82 -23.58 15.96
N LYS A 164 -7.17 -22.58 15.37
CA LYS A 164 -7.27 -21.18 15.76
C LYS A 164 -7.56 -20.32 14.55
N THR A 165 -8.47 -19.36 14.71
CA THR A 165 -8.90 -18.49 13.63
C THR A 165 -8.57 -17.05 13.96
N VAL A 166 -7.98 -16.38 13.00
CA VAL A 166 -7.68 -14.95 13.04
C VAL A 166 -8.45 -14.28 11.93
N GLU A 167 -9.04 -13.12 12.22
CA GLU A 167 -9.56 -12.20 11.23
C GLU A 167 -8.83 -10.87 11.27
N VAL A 168 -8.55 -10.35 10.08
CA VAL A 168 -7.95 -9.05 9.87
C VAL A 168 -8.70 -8.27 8.81
N VAL A 169 -8.64 -6.94 8.90
CA VAL A 169 -9.11 -6.05 7.84
C VAL A 169 -7.92 -5.62 7.00
N VAL A 170 -8.01 -5.85 5.70
CA VAL A 170 -7.01 -5.44 4.72
C VAL A 170 -7.59 -4.27 3.93
N GLN A 171 -6.86 -3.16 3.92
CA GLN A 171 -7.22 -1.97 3.16
C GLN A 171 -6.14 -1.66 2.14
N ARG A 172 -6.56 -1.11 1.00
CA ARG A 172 -5.66 -0.60 -0.03
C ARG A 172 -5.94 0.88 -0.28
N ALA A 173 -4.87 1.67 -0.29
CA ALA A 173 -4.89 3.02 -0.83
C ALA A 173 -4.98 2.94 -2.36
N ALA A 174 -6.19 3.11 -2.89
CA ALA A 174 -6.40 3.20 -4.33
C ALA A 174 -5.66 4.43 -4.89
N LEU A 175 -4.97 4.26 -6.02
CA LEU A 175 -4.41 5.40 -6.73
C LEU A 175 -5.54 6.35 -7.16
N PRO A 176 -5.28 7.67 -7.22
CA PRO A 176 -6.23 8.60 -7.79
C PRO A 176 -6.58 8.24 -9.25
N PRO A 177 -7.78 8.57 -9.74
CA PRO A 177 -8.13 8.30 -11.13
C PRO A 177 -7.25 9.13 -12.08
N PHE A 178 -6.65 8.46 -13.08
CA PHE A 178 -5.84 9.10 -14.12
C PHE A 178 -6.61 9.12 -15.44
N ALA A 179 -7.25 10.24 -15.74
CA ALA A 179 -7.94 10.47 -17.01
C ALA A 179 -7.00 10.90 -18.14
N ALA A 180 -5.75 11.28 -17.82
CA ALA A 180 -4.74 11.75 -18.75
C ALA A 180 -3.33 11.26 -18.39
N ALA A 181 -2.36 11.52 -19.28
CA ALA A 181 -0.93 11.30 -18.99
C ALA A 181 -0.40 12.33 -17.97
N LEU A 182 -0.81 13.59 -18.11
CA LEU A 182 -0.57 14.66 -17.14
C LEU A 182 -1.90 15.19 -16.61
N SER A 183 -2.09 15.15 -15.29
CA SER A 183 -3.31 15.61 -14.63
C SER A 183 -3.02 16.76 -13.67
N ILE A 184 -3.72 17.87 -13.82
CA ILE A 184 -3.53 19.10 -13.04
C ILE A 184 -4.87 19.49 -12.41
N PRO A 185 -5.30 18.82 -11.32
CA PRO A 185 -6.55 19.13 -10.65
C PRO A 185 -6.42 20.45 -9.87
N ALA A 186 -6.26 21.58 -10.55
CA ALA A 186 -6.07 22.90 -9.97
C ALA A 186 -7.24 23.83 -10.29
N THR A 187 -7.56 24.74 -9.36
CA THR A 187 -8.47 25.85 -9.64
C THR A 187 -7.75 26.99 -10.36
N THR A 188 -6.52 27.27 -9.96
CA THR A 188 -5.66 28.29 -10.56
C THR A 188 -4.37 27.64 -11.03
N LEU A 189 -3.95 27.95 -12.26
CA LEU A 189 -2.76 27.36 -12.89
C LEU A 189 -1.93 28.45 -13.56
N ARG A 190 -0.63 28.41 -13.32
CA ARG A 190 0.37 29.10 -14.13
C ARG A 190 1.17 28.04 -14.88
N ALA A 191 0.94 27.96 -16.18
CA ALA A 191 1.62 27.02 -17.06
C ALA A 191 2.62 27.75 -17.95
N ALA A 192 3.84 27.22 -18.03
CA ALA A 192 4.85 27.63 -19.00
C ALA A 192 5.35 26.39 -19.73
N VAL A 193 5.09 26.31 -21.03
CA VAL A 193 5.56 25.22 -21.89
C VAL A 193 6.43 25.81 -22.99
N ALA A 194 7.71 25.47 -22.97
CA ALA A 194 8.69 26.04 -23.90
C ALA A 194 9.63 24.94 -24.40
N ALA A 195 9.30 24.27 -25.51
CA ALA A 195 10.24 23.42 -26.24
C ALA A 195 9.70 22.91 -27.58
N ALA A 196 10.65 22.50 -28.44
CA ALA A 196 10.42 21.82 -29.72
C ALA A 196 10.36 20.27 -29.62
N ALA A 197 10.41 19.70 -28.41
CA ALA A 197 10.54 18.25 -28.17
C ALA A 197 9.77 17.78 -26.91
N VAL A 198 8.55 18.29 -26.74
CA VAL A 198 7.60 17.82 -25.70
C VAL A 198 6.75 16.69 -26.28
N ASP A 199 6.60 15.60 -25.54
CA ASP A 199 5.75 14.46 -25.88
C ASP A 199 4.87 14.05 -24.69
N ILE A 200 3.70 14.66 -24.58
CA ILE A 200 2.68 14.30 -23.58
C ILE A 200 1.65 13.43 -24.29
N ASP A 201 1.63 12.13 -24.00
CA ASP A 201 0.84 11.16 -24.76
C ASP A 201 -0.07 10.32 -23.86
N GLY A 202 -1.38 10.52 -24.01
CA GLY A 202 -2.43 9.78 -23.32
C GLY A 202 -2.72 8.41 -23.91
N ARG A 203 -2.10 8.02 -25.02
CA ARG A 203 -2.17 6.64 -25.50
C ARG A 203 -1.43 5.72 -24.54
N ASP A 204 -1.87 4.48 -24.42
CA ASP A 204 -1.23 3.54 -23.52
C ASP A 204 0.11 3.06 -24.07
N TYR A 205 1.19 3.24 -23.31
CA TYR A 205 2.50 2.69 -23.62
C TYR A 205 2.79 1.46 -22.76
N GLY A 206 3.27 0.42 -23.41
CA GLY A 206 3.69 -0.82 -22.76
C GLY A 206 5.08 -1.23 -23.22
N CYS A 207 5.79 -1.94 -22.36
CA CYS A 207 7.04 -2.58 -22.70
C CYS A 207 6.85 -4.10 -22.86
N ALA A 208 7.22 -4.61 -24.03
CA ALA A 208 7.04 -6.02 -24.40
C ALA A 208 8.09 -6.96 -23.78
N GLY A 209 9.33 -6.49 -23.56
CA GLY A 209 10.45 -7.38 -23.24
C GLY A 209 10.56 -7.83 -21.77
N GLY A 210 9.82 -7.19 -20.84
CA GLY A 210 9.92 -7.42 -19.40
C GLY A 210 11.33 -7.13 -18.82
N GLY A 211 11.45 -6.92 -17.50
CA GLY A 211 12.79 -6.82 -16.91
C GLY A 211 13.61 -5.58 -17.35
N PRO A 212 14.95 -5.72 -17.39
CA PRO A 212 15.90 -4.70 -17.86
C PRO A 212 15.74 -4.31 -19.34
N SER A 213 15.05 -5.12 -20.15
CA SER A 213 14.80 -4.76 -21.55
C SER A 213 13.96 -3.49 -21.69
N CYS A 214 13.19 -3.16 -20.65
CA CYS A 214 12.36 -1.96 -20.55
C CYS A 214 13.13 -0.71 -20.14
N ASP A 215 14.45 -0.84 -19.91
CA ASP A 215 15.35 0.28 -19.69
C ASP A 215 15.72 0.99 -20.99
N THR A 216 15.41 0.36 -22.14
CA THR A 216 15.66 0.94 -23.46
C THR A 216 14.38 1.52 -24.04
N GLU A 217 14.45 2.76 -24.51
CA GLU A 217 13.28 3.48 -25.03
C GLU A 217 12.59 2.79 -26.21
N SER A 218 13.37 2.15 -27.10
CA SER A 218 12.83 1.42 -28.25
C SER A 218 11.96 0.21 -27.87
N SER A 219 12.02 -0.23 -26.62
CA SER A 219 11.19 -1.34 -26.11
C SER A 219 9.77 -0.91 -25.76
N TRP A 220 9.49 0.41 -25.76
CA TRP A 220 8.20 0.98 -25.42
C TRP A 220 7.41 1.34 -26.68
N ALA A 221 6.18 0.86 -26.75
CA ALA A 221 5.29 1.13 -27.87
C ALA A 221 3.86 1.34 -27.40
N VAL A 222 3.07 2.00 -28.24
CA VAL A 222 1.63 2.17 -28.02
C VAL A 222 0.93 0.81 -28.09
N THR A 223 0.08 0.53 -27.12
CA THR A 223 -0.72 -0.69 -27.03
C THR A 223 -2.18 -0.43 -27.44
N SER A 224 -2.99 -1.49 -27.48
CA SER A 224 -4.43 -1.42 -27.78
C SER A 224 -5.31 -1.04 -26.58
N ASN A 225 -4.75 -0.67 -25.43
CA ASN A 225 -5.53 -0.29 -24.25
C ASN A 225 -6.31 1.02 -24.47
N PRO A 226 -7.37 1.27 -23.69
CA PRO A 226 -8.21 2.46 -23.86
C PRO A 226 -7.42 3.76 -23.83
N LEU A 227 -7.73 4.65 -24.78
CA LEU A 227 -7.12 5.97 -24.90
C LEU A 227 -7.46 6.85 -23.69
N LYS A 228 -6.45 7.51 -23.14
CA LYS A 228 -6.59 8.61 -22.18
C LYS A 228 -6.31 9.94 -22.86
N TYR A 229 -6.67 11.03 -22.21
CA TYR A 229 -6.35 12.38 -22.68
C TYR A 229 -4.84 12.66 -22.55
N GLY A 230 -4.30 13.60 -23.33
CA GLY A 230 -2.91 14.02 -23.15
C GLY A 230 -2.77 14.76 -21.82
N VAL A 231 -3.61 15.77 -21.62
CA VAL A 231 -3.68 16.57 -20.39
C VAL A 231 -5.10 16.63 -19.86
N SER A 232 -5.27 16.43 -18.55
CA SER A 232 -6.49 16.79 -17.84
C SER A 232 -6.21 17.89 -16.84
N VAL A 233 -7.16 18.81 -16.68
CA VAL A 233 -7.02 19.98 -15.81
C VAL A 233 -8.33 20.26 -15.08
N GLY A 234 -8.26 20.92 -13.93
CA GLY A 234 -9.47 21.45 -13.27
C GLY A 234 -10.27 22.35 -14.22
N PRO A 235 -11.62 22.38 -14.12
CA PRO A 235 -12.47 23.12 -15.06
C PRO A 235 -12.07 24.58 -15.27
N ASP A 236 -11.67 25.26 -14.20
CA ASP A 236 -11.34 26.69 -14.20
C ASP A 236 -9.94 27.01 -14.75
N ALA A 237 -9.02 26.04 -14.69
CA ALA A 237 -7.62 26.21 -15.10
C ALA A 237 -7.35 25.85 -16.57
N ARG A 238 -8.39 25.45 -17.32
CA ARG A 238 -8.28 24.99 -18.72
C ARG A 238 -7.66 26.02 -19.66
N ALA A 239 -8.12 27.26 -19.61
CA ALA A 239 -7.64 28.29 -20.53
C ALA A 239 -6.14 28.58 -20.37
N ALA A 240 -5.62 28.48 -19.14
CA ALA A 240 -4.20 28.70 -18.85
C ALA A 240 -3.30 27.65 -19.51
N ILE A 241 -3.66 26.36 -19.42
CA ILE A 241 -2.88 25.30 -20.04
C ILE A 241 -3.03 25.29 -21.57
N GLU A 242 -4.23 25.56 -22.10
CA GLU A 242 -4.44 25.66 -23.56
C GLU A 242 -3.61 26.80 -24.16
N SER A 243 -3.54 27.95 -23.48
CA SER A 243 -2.70 29.08 -23.87
C SER A 243 -1.21 28.70 -23.90
N ALA A 244 -0.73 27.99 -22.87
CA ALA A 244 0.65 27.53 -22.82
C ALA A 244 0.97 26.49 -23.91
N LEU A 245 0.00 25.64 -24.26
CA LEU A 245 0.14 24.60 -25.29
C LEU A 245 -0.09 25.10 -26.72
N ALA A 246 -0.62 26.31 -26.91
CA ALA A 246 -0.89 26.89 -28.22
C ALA A 246 0.38 27.35 -28.96
N ALA A 247 1.55 27.29 -28.33
CA ALA A 247 2.81 27.68 -28.95
C ALA A 247 3.12 26.79 -30.18
N PRO A 248 3.43 27.37 -31.36
CA PRO A 248 3.71 26.60 -32.57
C PRO A 248 4.86 25.59 -32.43
N SER A 249 5.81 25.87 -31.53
CA SER A 249 6.94 24.98 -31.23
C SER A 249 6.52 23.65 -30.64
N ILE A 250 5.33 23.56 -30.04
CA ILE A 250 4.82 22.33 -29.41
C ILE A 250 4.26 21.38 -30.47
N GLY A 251 3.69 21.91 -31.56
CA GLY A 251 3.14 21.12 -32.67
C GLY A 251 2.20 20.00 -32.19
N ASP A 252 2.41 18.78 -32.71
CA ASP A 252 1.69 17.56 -32.31
C ASP A 252 2.25 16.91 -31.03
N GLY A 253 3.01 17.65 -30.21
CA GLY A 253 3.66 17.16 -28.99
C GLY A 253 2.71 16.71 -27.88
N VAL A 254 1.41 17.03 -27.98
CA VAL A 254 0.38 16.51 -27.08
C VAL A 254 -0.54 15.58 -27.86
N LYS A 255 -0.77 14.36 -27.35
CA LYS A 255 -1.51 13.29 -28.04
C LYS A 255 -2.43 12.57 -27.07
N GLY A 256 -3.52 12.00 -27.57
CA GLY A 256 -4.41 11.19 -26.74
C GLY A 256 -5.82 11.10 -27.31
N LYS A 257 -6.77 10.77 -26.44
CA LYS A 257 -8.20 10.74 -26.72
C LYS A 257 -8.71 12.11 -27.17
N SER A 258 -9.53 12.14 -28.22
CA SER A 258 -10.21 13.36 -28.65
C SER A 258 -11.34 13.74 -27.69
N ARG A 259 -11.45 15.03 -27.37
CA ARG A 259 -12.60 15.58 -26.64
C ARG A 259 -13.87 15.61 -27.51
N THR A 260 -13.73 15.79 -28.82
CA THR A 260 -14.85 15.94 -29.77
C THR A 260 -15.33 14.59 -30.29
N ASP A 261 -14.43 13.62 -30.43
CA ASP A 261 -14.76 12.23 -30.70
C ASP A 261 -14.09 11.28 -29.69
N PRO A 262 -14.64 11.17 -28.46
CA PRO A 262 -14.08 10.34 -27.39
C PRO A 262 -13.99 8.83 -27.70
N ALA A 263 -14.71 8.36 -28.72
CA ALA A 263 -14.76 6.97 -29.14
C ALA A 263 -13.92 6.69 -30.41
N GLY A 264 -13.46 7.76 -31.08
CA GLY A 264 -12.69 7.69 -32.32
C GLY A 264 -11.20 7.39 -32.12
N ALA A 265 -10.43 7.62 -33.20
CA ALA A 265 -8.98 7.52 -33.19
C ALA A 265 -8.33 8.58 -32.28
N TYR A 266 -7.03 8.43 -31.99
CA TYR A 266 -6.30 9.44 -31.23
C TYR A 266 -6.24 10.78 -32.00
N ALA A 267 -6.20 11.88 -31.24
CA ALA A 267 -6.01 13.24 -31.74
C ALA A 267 -4.68 13.81 -31.23
N THR A 268 -4.33 15.00 -31.71
CA THR A 268 -3.14 15.76 -31.29
C THR A 268 -3.51 17.19 -30.87
N GLY A 269 -2.58 17.86 -30.20
CA GLY A 269 -2.71 19.25 -29.77
C GLY A 269 -3.85 19.45 -28.76
N LEU A 270 -4.49 20.62 -28.84
CA LEU A 270 -5.48 21.10 -27.86
C LEU A 270 -6.75 20.24 -27.78
N GLU A 271 -7.09 19.45 -28.81
CA GLU A 271 -8.25 18.54 -28.79
C GLU A 271 -8.10 17.41 -27.76
N THR A 272 -6.88 17.16 -27.30
CA THR A 272 -6.54 16.13 -26.31
C THR A 272 -6.50 16.66 -24.88
N VAL A 273 -6.81 17.96 -24.69
CA VAL A 273 -6.88 18.62 -23.38
C VAL A 273 -8.33 18.62 -22.90
N THR A 274 -8.58 18.03 -21.74
CA THR A 274 -9.91 17.94 -21.14
C THR A 274 -9.98 18.60 -19.77
N SER A 275 -11.19 19.04 -19.42
CA SER A 275 -11.51 19.32 -18.03
C SER A 275 -11.87 18.00 -17.32
N ASP A 276 -11.39 17.82 -16.10
CA ASP A 276 -11.69 16.65 -15.27
C ASP A 276 -12.23 17.10 -13.90
N GLY A 277 -13.44 16.66 -13.57
CA GLY A 277 -14.06 16.91 -12.27
C GLY A 277 -13.95 15.73 -11.29
N ALA A 278 -13.49 14.56 -11.74
CA ALA A 278 -13.38 13.37 -10.92
C ALA A 278 -12.10 13.34 -10.08
N LEU A 279 -11.00 13.90 -10.62
CA LEU A 279 -9.77 14.18 -9.88
C LEU A 279 -9.82 15.62 -9.34
N THR A 280 -9.77 15.76 -8.01
CA THR A 280 -9.82 17.06 -7.32
C THR A 280 -8.63 17.20 -6.37
N PRO A 281 -8.24 18.43 -5.96
CA PRO A 281 -7.24 18.63 -4.92
C PRO A 281 -7.49 17.79 -3.68
N THR A 282 -8.74 17.77 -3.21
CA THR A 282 -9.14 17.01 -2.02
C THR A 282 -8.89 15.51 -2.17
N ARG A 283 -9.10 14.95 -3.36
CA ARG A 283 -8.88 13.52 -3.62
C ARG A 283 -7.39 13.18 -3.68
N VAL A 284 -6.56 14.08 -4.21
CA VAL A 284 -5.10 13.93 -4.18
C VAL A 284 -4.60 14.02 -2.74
N ASP A 285 -5.05 15.02 -1.97
CA ASP A 285 -4.69 15.17 -0.55
C ASP A 285 -5.12 13.99 0.32
N GLU A 286 -6.29 13.41 0.04
CA GLU A 286 -6.77 12.22 0.73
C GLU A 286 -5.83 11.03 0.47
N PHE A 287 -5.45 10.81 -0.80
CA PHE A 287 -4.45 9.79 -1.15
C PHE A 287 -3.12 10.01 -0.42
N VAL A 288 -2.57 11.23 -0.47
CA VAL A 288 -1.32 11.59 0.20
C VAL A 288 -1.41 11.34 1.71
N ARG A 289 -2.55 11.70 2.33
CA ARG A 289 -2.79 11.48 3.76
C ARG A 289 -2.84 10.00 4.13
N VAL A 290 -3.50 9.17 3.32
CA VAL A 290 -3.58 7.72 3.54
C VAL A 290 -2.19 7.11 3.44
N VAL A 291 -1.43 7.43 2.40
CA VAL A 291 -0.07 6.93 2.19
C VAL A 291 0.88 7.37 3.30
N ALA A 292 0.78 8.63 3.75
CA ALA A 292 1.59 9.17 4.84
C ALA A 292 1.29 8.52 6.21
N ARG A 293 0.07 8.00 6.42
CA ARG A 293 -0.34 7.35 7.66
C ARG A 293 0.11 5.90 7.76
N ASN A 294 0.52 5.28 6.65
CA ASN A 294 1.03 3.92 6.69
C ASN A 294 2.36 3.91 7.47
N PRO A 295 2.48 3.15 8.58
CA PRO A 295 3.71 3.10 9.37
C PRO A 295 4.93 2.56 8.61
N ALA A 296 4.72 1.86 7.49
CA ALA A 296 5.78 1.39 6.62
C ALA A 296 6.29 2.46 5.63
N THR A 297 5.62 3.62 5.53
CA THR A 297 6.03 4.70 4.63
C THR A 297 7.14 5.52 5.27
N ALA A 298 8.33 5.48 4.67
CA ALA A 298 9.41 6.40 5.01
C ALA A 298 9.20 7.75 4.31
N VAL A 299 9.09 8.83 5.08
CA VAL A 299 8.96 10.20 4.55
C VAL A 299 10.28 10.94 4.68
N LEU A 300 10.91 11.23 3.56
CA LEU A 300 12.13 12.02 3.47
C LEU A 300 11.80 13.49 3.66
N GLN A 301 12.40 14.14 4.66
CA GLN A 301 12.12 15.53 4.98
C GLN A 301 13.16 16.44 4.32
N SER A 302 12.65 17.41 3.57
CA SER A 302 13.39 18.54 3.02
C SER A 302 13.07 19.80 3.83
N THR A 303 13.99 20.76 3.82
CA THR A 303 13.77 22.08 4.44
C THR A 303 14.14 23.15 3.43
N ALA A 304 13.51 24.33 3.50
CA ALA A 304 13.78 25.42 2.56
C ALA A 304 15.27 25.83 2.49
N ALA A 305 16.03 25.68 3.59
CA ALA A 305 17.47 25.97 3.62
C ALA A 305 18.34 24.87 3.00
N CYS A 306 17.82 23.64 2.95
CA CYS A 306 18.54 22.43 2.60
C CYS A 306 17.63 21.54 1.74
N PRO A 307 17.37 21.92 0.47
CA PRO A 307 16.53 21.14 -0.43
C PRO A 307 17.16 19.76 -0.65
N LEU A 308 16.33 18.73 -0.78
CA LEU A 308 16.80 17.40 -1.11
C LEU A 308 17.21 17.34 -2.58
N VAL A 309 18.38 16.75 -2.84
CA VAL A 309 18.93 16.59 -4.18
C VAL A 309 19.22 15.11 -4.42
N LEU A 310 18.60 14.54 -5.45
CA LEU A 310 18.92 13.21 -5.94
C LEU A 310 19.89 13.31 -7.12
N THR A 311 21.07 12.76 -6.92
CA THR A 311 22.13 12.67 -7.92
C THR A 311 22.42 11.20 -8.22
N GLY A 312 22.15 10.77 -9.45
CA GLY A 312 22.46 9.44 -9.96
C GLY A 312 23.83 9.38 -10.65
N ALA A 313 23.95 8.49 -11.63
CA ALA A 313 25.20 8.24 -12.36
C ALA A 313 25.18 8.86 -13.77
N SER A 314 26.20 8.60 -14.59
CA SER A 314 26.21 9.02 -16.00
C SER A 314 25.20 8.23 -16.85
N ALA A 315 24.98 6.96 -16.49
CA ALA A 315 23.81 6.20 -16.91
C ALA A 315 22.76 6.27 -15.80
N ALA A 316 21.48 6.43 -16.17
CA ALA A 316 20.43 6.58 -15.18
C ALA A 316 20.35 5.35 -14.25
N THR A 317 20.28 5.58 -12.93
CA THR A 317 20.37 4.53 -11.90
C THR A 317 19.22 4.62 -10.90
N SER A 318 18.73 3.46 -10.46
CA SER A 318 17.74 3.34 -9.38
C SER A 318 18.35 3.45 -7.98
N THR A 319 19.68 3.46 -7.88
CA THR A 319 20.39 3.64 -6.61
C THR A 319 21.09 4.99 -6.67
N ALA A 320 20.38 6.03 -6.25
CA ALA A 320 20.85 7.42 -6.33
C ALA A 320 21.40 7.90 -4.98
N THR A 321 22.31 8.87 -5.04
CA THR A 321 22.76 9.59 -3.86
C THR A 321 21.76 10.69 -3.54
N LEU A 322 21.22 10.66 -2.32
CA LEU A 322 20.39 11.71 -1.75
C LEU A 322 21.28 12.61 -0.88
N GLY A 323 21.42 13.88 -1.26
CA GLY A 323 22.09 14.91 -0.47
C GLY A 323 21.17 16.08 -0.17
N ASN A 324 21.59 16.99 0.71
CA ASN A 324 20.85 18.23 0.99
C ASN A 324 21.71 19.49 1.12
N GLY A 325 23.01 19.40 0.78
CA GLY A 325 23.97 20.50 0.94
C GLY A 325 24.28 20.90 2.40
N CYS A 326 23.63 20.28 3.38
CA CYS A 326 23.70 20.61 4.80
C CYS A 326 24.22 19.46 5.66
N GLY A 327 25.12 18.65 5.09
CA GLY A 327 25.78 17.54 5.79
C GLY A 327 25.01 16.21 5.81
N MET A 328 23.83 16.13 5.17
CA MET A 328 23.21 14.84 4.87
C MET A 328 23.69 14.34 3.51
N THR A 329 24.18 13.10 3.48
CA THR A 329 24.40 12.35 2.23
C THR A 329 24.16 10.88 2.51
N THR A 330 23.22 10.28 1.79
CA THR A 330 22.89 8.86 1.89
C THR A 330 22.58 8.28 0.52
N THR A 331 22.55 6.97 0.40
CA THR A 331 22.07 6.30 -0.81
C THR A 331 20.60 5.91 -0.62
N VAL A 332 19.78 6.13 -1.64
CA VAL A 332 18.37 5.75 -1.65
C VAL A 332 18.09 4.83 -2.85
N ASP A 333 17.36 3.76 -2.57
CA ASP A 333 16.76 2.90 -3.59
C ASP A 333 15.44 3.51 -4.07
N LEU A 334 15.43 3.92 -5.33
CA LEU A 334 14.29 4.54 -6.03
C LEU A 334 13.40 3.49 -6.71
N GLY A 335 13.71 2.21 -6.55
CA GLY A 335 12.95 1.10 -7.07
C GLY A 335 13.26 0.72 -8.51
N SER A 336 12.85 -0.49 -8.87
CA SER A 336 12.90 -1.05 -10.21
C SER A 336 11.54 -1.60 -10.59
N ARG A 337 11.32 -1.94 -11.87
CA ARG A 337 10.01 -2.49 -12.28
C ARG A 337 9.66 -3.83 -11.61
N GLN A 338 10.68 -4.56 -11.13
CA GLN A 338 10.52 -5.84 -10.43
C GLN A 338 10.34 -5.63 -8.92
N ASP A 339 10.86 -4.52 -8.40
CA ASP A 339 10.77 -4.15 -6.99
C ASP A 339 10.49 -2.63 -6.90
N PRO A 340 9.24 -2.22 -7.21
CA PRO A 340 8.89 -0.81 -7.22
C PRO A 340 8.91 -0.24 -5.80
N ARG A 341 9.19 1.06 -5.66
CA ARG A 341 9.26 1.76 -4.38
C ARG A 341 8.29 2.94 -4.32
N LEU A 342 7.87 3.26 -3.10
CA LEU A 342 7.26 4.56 -2.78
C LEU A 342 8.38 5.47 -2.27
N VAL A 343 8.70 6.51 -3.04
CA VAL A 343 9.63 7.58 -2.65
C VAL A 343 8.79 8.78 -2.27
N PHE A 344 8.63 8.99 -0.96
CA PHE A 344 7.89 10.13 -0.42
C PHE A 344 8.87 11.18 0.09
N VAL A 345 8.89 12.34 -0.56
CA VAL A 345 9.55 13.56 -0.08
C VAL A 345 8.52 14.57 0.42
N ARG A 346 8.79 15.20 1.56
CA ARG A 346 8.08 16.40 2.02
C ARG A 346 9.03 17.60 1.91
N GLY A 347 8.60 18.66 1.24
CA GLY A 347 9.40 19.81 0.84
C GLY A 347 10.10 19.60 -0.52
N ASP A 348 11.07 20.45 -0.83
CA ASP A 348 11.65 20.55 -2.17
C ASP A 348 12.54 19.35 -2.53
N LEU A 349 12.39 18.87 -3.76
CA LEU A 349 13.19 17.81 -4.38
C LEU A 349 13.75 18.25 -5.73
N ILE A 350 15.07 18.16 -5.86
CA ILE A 350 15.80 18.39 -7.11
C ILE A 350 16.32 17.07 -7.64
N LEU A 351 15.96 16.74 -8.87
CA LEU A 351 16.50 15.61 -9.63
C LEU A 351 17.63 16.14 -10.52
N ASP A 352 18.86 16.00 -10.03
CA ASP A 352 20.03 16.65 -10.59
C ASP A 352 20.48 15.99 -11.90
N ARG A 353 20.84 14.71 -11.88
CA ARG A 353 21.27 13.98 -13.08
C ARG A 353 21.18 12.47 -12.94
N GLY A 354 20.91 11.77 -14.05
CA GLY A 354 20.99 10.32 -14.15
C GLY A 354 20.14 9.56 -13.14
N VAL A 355 18.95 10.09 -12.85
CA VAL A 355 18.03 9.49 -11.89
C VAL A 355 17.10 8.53 -12.64
N LYS A 356 17.00 7.30 -12.14
CA LYS A 356 16.00 6.33 -12.57
C LYS A 356 15.20 5.84 -11.38
N GLY A 357 13.94 5.49 -11.56
CA GLY A 357 13.17 4.83 -10.52
C GLY A 357 11.89 4.21 -11.02
N ALA A 358 11.24 3.44 -10.16
CA ALA A 358 9.98 2.79 -10.50
C ALA A 358 9.06 2.69 -9.28
N GLY A 359 7.76 2.87 -9.50
CA GLY A 359 6.74 2.91 -8.46
C GLY A 359 6.11 4.29 -8.35
N ILE A 360 6.09 4.87 -7.15
CA ILE A 360 5.45 6.16 -6.88
C ILE A 360 6.50 7.15 -6.37
N LEU A 361 6.71 8.24 -7.09
CA LEU A 361 7.43 9.42 -6.61
C LEU A 361 6.39 10.43 -6.14
N LEU A 362 6.39 10.73 -4.85
CA LEU A 362 5.46 11.67 -4.23
C LEU A 362 6.26 12.80 -3.58
N VAL A 363 6.02 14.03 -4.03
CA VAL A 363 6.53 15.26 -3.41
C VAL A 363 5.35 16.00 -2.80
N GLN A 364 5.40 16.24 -1.48
CA GLN A 364 4.37 16.95 -0.74
C GLN A 364 4.89 18.29 -0.22
N ASP A 365 4.10 19.36 -0.35
CA ASP A 365 4.38 20.69 0.23
C ASP A 365 5.76 21.25 -0.19
N GLY A 366 6.07 21.16 -1.48
CA GLY A 366 7.31 21.69 -2.06
C GLY A 366 7.40 21.47 -3.56
N ASP A 367 8.55 21.87 -4.11
CA ASP A 367 8.80 21.85 -5.54
C ASP A 367 9.47 20.55 -5.99
N LEU A 368 9.01 19.98 -7.11
CA LEU A 368 9.74 18.96 -7.86
C LEU A 368 10.42 19.61 -9.06
N THR A 369 11.75 19.63 -9.07
CA THR A 369 12.54 20.18 -10.19
C THR A 369 13.43 19.11 -10.81
N SER A 370 13.24 18.83 -12.11
CA SER A 370 14.16 18.00 -12.88
C SER A 370 15.14 18.88 -13.65
N GLN A 371 16.44 18.76 -13.34
CA GLN A 371 17.51 19.55 -13.97
C GLN A 371 18.31 18.76 -15.02
N GLY A 372 18.43 17.44 -14.84
CA GLY A 372 19.11 16.53 -15.77
C GLY A 372 18.25 15.33 -16.14
N ASP A 373 18.92 14.22 -16.45
CA ASP A 373 18.23 13.01 -16.92
C ASP A 373 17.36 12.38 -15.82
N LEU A 374 16.10 12.15 -16.15
CA LEU A 374 15.10 11.48 -15.32
C LEU A 374 14.40 10.39 -16.14
N GLU A 375 14.39 9.17 -15.63
CA GLU A 375 13.54 8.09 -16.10
C GLU A 375 12.68 7.54 -14.95
N TRP A 376 11.37 7.69 -15.02
CA TRP A 376 10.45 7.19 -14.00
C TRP A 376 9.40 6.25 -14.59
N ASP A 377 9.41 5.01 -14.13
CA ASP A 377 8.40 4.00 -14.44
C ASP A 377 7.33 3.94 -13.35
N GLY A 378 6.21 4.63 -13.56
CA GLY A 378 5.10 4.65 -12.62
C GLY A 378 4.48 6.03 -12.49
N VAL A 379 4.10 6.37 -11.26
CA VAL A 379 3.36 7.60 -10.98
C VAL A 379 4.29 8.64 -10.37
N VAL A 380 4.21 9.87 -10.87
CA VAL A 380 4.80 11.04 -10.22
C VAL A 380 3.68 11.95 -9.71
N ILE A 381 3.69 12.30 -8.44
CA ILE A 381 2.69 13.16 -7.80
C ILE A 381 3.43 14.30 -7.12
N VAL A 382 3.10 15.53 -7.48
CA VAL A 382 3.47 16.74 -6.75
C VAL A 382 2.18 17.30 -6.18
N ALA A 383 2.10 17.37 -4.86
CA ALA A 383 0.87 17.74 -4.15
C ALA A 383 1.17 18.62 -2.94
N GLY A 384 0.15 19.25 -2.38
CA GLY A 384 0.29 20.05 -1.16
C GLY A 384 0.40 21.54 -1.45
N ARG A 385 0.97 22.29 -0.50
CA ARG A 385 1.02 23.75 -0.53
C ARG A 385 2.18 24.24 -1.39
N GLY A 386 1.88 25.16 -2.31
CA GLY A 386 2.89 25.74 -3.22
C GLY A 386 3.43 24.70 -4.20
N ALA A 387 2.61 23.76 -4.65
CA ALA A 387 3.07 22.65 -5.47
C ALA A 387 3.55 23.13 -6.85
N THR A 388 4.86 22.98 -7.12
CA THR A 388 5.45 23.25 -8.43
C THR A 388 5.97 21.96 -9.07
N LEU A 389 5.55 21.70 -10.31
CA LEU A 389 6.16 20.69 -11.17
C LEU A 389 7.00 21.38 -12.25
N SER A 390 8.32 21.29 -12.11
CA SER A 390 9.28 21.82 -13.09
C SER A 390 10.06 20.69 -13.76
N LEU A 391 9.70 20.41 -15.01
CA LEU A 391 10.38 19.46 -15.89
C LEU A 391 11.05 20.24 -17.03
N SER A 392 12.05 21.06 -16.68
CA SER A 392 12.67 22.03 -17.60
C SER A 392 14.20 21.86 -17.74
N GLY A 393 14.72 20.73 -17.27
CA GLY A 393 16.15 20.44 -17.25
C GLY A 393 16.80 20.28 -18.63
N GLY A 394 18.13 20.42 -18.67
CA GLY A 394 18.93 20.25 -19.88
C GLY A 394 19.08 18.80 -20.35
N GLY A 395 18.67 17.83 -19.54
CA GLY A 395 18.71 16.39 -19.84
C GLY A 395 17.45 15.85 -20.51
N ARG A 396 17.36 14.53 -20.61
CA ARG A 396 16.18 13.79 -21.07
C ARG A 396 15.27 13.46 -19.89
N THR A 397 14.00 13.82 -19.99
CA THR A 397 12.97 13.43 -19.00
C THR A 397 11.98 12.44 -19.61
N ALA A 398 11.77 11.30 -18.97
CA ALA A 398 10.78 10.31 -19.37
C ALA A 398 10.00 9.81 -18.15
N ILE A 399 8.70 10.10 -18.13
CA ILE A 399 7.75 9.57 -17.15
C ILE A 399 6.81 8.64 -17.89
N ARG A 400 6.78 7.36 -17.50
CA ARG A 400 5.94 6.32 -18.12
C ARG A 400 4.97 5.79 -17.07
N GLY A 401 3.71 6.21 -17.13
CA GLY A 401 2.67 5.89 -16.16
C GLY A 401 1.67 7.03 -16.08
N ALA A 402 1.87 7.98 -15.15
CA ALA A 402 1.12 9.23 -15.10
C ALA A 402 1.82 10.27 -14.21
N ALA A 403 1.52 11.54 -14.43
CA ALA A 403 1.96 12.65 -13.57
C ALA A 403 0.76 13.44 -13.03
N ILE A 404 0.81 13.84 -11.75
CA ILE A 404 -0.13 14.76 -11.11
C ILE A 404 0.61 15.98 -10.56
N ALA A 405 0.06 17.18 -10.78
CA ALA A 405 0.44 18.40 -10.08
C ALA A 405 -0.80 19.04 -9.45
N SER A 406 -0.86 19.14 -8.12
CA SER A 406 -2.06 19.52 -7.38
C SER A 406 -1.74 20.46 -6.22
N GLU A 407 -2.53 21.53 -6.07
CA GLU A 407 -2.42 22.47 -4.96
C GLU A 407 -3.50 22.18 -3.91
N SER A 408 -3.11 22.02 -2.65
CA SER A 408 -4.03 21.69 -1.56
C SER A 408 -4.80 22.89 -1.00
N ILE A 409 -4.32 24.12 -1.25
CA ILE A 409 -4.96 25.34 -0.77
C ILE A 409 -6.08 25.76 -1.75
N ALA A 410 -7.27 25.98 -1.20
CA ALA A 410 -8.38 26.57 -1.95
C ALA A 410 -7.96 27.95 -2.51
N GLY A 411 -7.98 28.10 -3.84
CA GLY A 411 -7.53 29.31 -4.53
C GLY A 411 -6.01 29.45 -4.68
N GLY A 412 -5.23 28.47 -4.22
CA GLY A 412 -3.80 28.39 -4.50
C GLY A 412 -3.54 28.16 -5.99
N THR A 413 -2.32 28.48 -6.43
CA THR A 413 -1.88 28.33 -7.81
C THR A 413 -0.93 27.15 -7.91
N VAL A 414 -1.20 26.22 -8.82
CA VAL A 414 -0.20 25.23 -9.23
C VAL A 414 0.68 25.87 -10.30
N ASP A 415 1.99 25.74 -10.12
CA ASP A 415 2.97 26.13 -11.13
C ASP A 415 3.44 24.90 -11.90
N VAL A 416 3.26 24.92 -13.23
CA VAL A 416 3.76 23.85 -14.12
C VAL A 416 4.68 24.47 -15.15
N ALA A 417 5.96 24.08 -15.10
CA ALA A 417 6.98 24.49 -16.05
C ALA A 417 7.50 23.26 -16.81
N ILE A 418 7.30 23.23 -18.11
CA ILE A 418 7.74 22.13 -18.99
C ILE A 418 8.66 22.71 -20.05
N GLY A 419 9.91 22.25 -20.05
CA GLY A 419 10.92 22.65 -21.01
C GLY A 419 11.74 21.44 -21.45
N GLY A 420 11.55 20.99 -22.68
CA GLY A 420 12.41 19.98 -23.29
C GLY A 420 13.71 20.58 -23.78
N SER A 421 14.84 19.96 -23.43
CA SER A 421 16.09 20.15 -24.18
C SER A 421 15.99 19.44 -25.54
N SER A 422 17.04 19.52 -26.37
CA SER A 422 17.15 18.68 -27.57
C SER A 422 17.11 17.17 -27.27
N ALA A 423 17.35 16.76 -26.02
CA ALA A 423 17.28 15.37 -25.56
C ALA A 423 15.84 14.87 -25.34
N GLY A 424 14.85 15.77 -25.36
CA GLY A 424 13.42 15.46 -25.32
C GLY A 424 12.84 15.29 -23.91
N LEU A 425 11.55 15.60 -23.80
CA LEU A 425 10.73 15.39 -22.61
C LEU A 425 9.50 14.56 -22.97
N SER A 426 9.21 13.53 -22.18
CA SER A 426 8.03 12.69 -22.39
C SER A 426 7.28 12.40 -21.08
N VAL A 427 5.96 12.50 -21.13
CA VAL A 427 5.03 12.05 -20.10
C VAL A 427 3.98 11.19 -20.79
N ARG A 428 4.04 9.87 -20.60
CA ARG A 428 3.25 8.91 -21.35
C ARG A 428 2.38 8.07 -20.43
N ALA A 429 1.11 7.91 -20.80
CA ALA A 429 0.21 7.02 -20.09
C ALA A 429 0.70 5.57 -20.18
N SER A 430 0.68 4.82 -19.07
CA SER A 430 1.00 3.38 -19.08
C SER A 430 0.20 2.60 -18.04
N ALA A 431 -0.79 1.85 -18.48
CA ALA A 431 -1.58 0.94 -17.67
C ALA A 431 -0.71 -0.12 -17.00
N GLN A 432 0.33 -0.60 -17.69
CA GLN A 432 1.30 -1.55 -17.14
C GLN A 432 2.02 -0.96 -15.91
N ASN A 433 2.53 0.26 -16.00
CA ASN A 433 3.23 0.90 -14.88
C ASN A 433 2.27 1.44 -13.80
N LEU A 434 1.03 1.82 -14.14
CA LEU A 434 -0.01 2.15 -13.16
C LEU A 434 -0.41 0.93 -12.34
N SER A 435 -0.59 -0.23 -12.97
CA SER A 435 -0.86 -1.50 -12.29
C SER A 435 0.30 -1.90 -11.36
N MET A 436 1.54 -1.73 -11.83
CA MET A 436 2.74 -1.95 -11.01
C MET A 436 2.77 -1.03 -9.78
N ALA A 437 2.48 0.27 -9.94
CA ALA A 437 2.40 1.20 -8.82
C ALA A 437 1.27 0.85 -7.84
N GLN A 438 0.11 0.39 -8.34
CA GLN A 438 -1.01 -0.03 -7.49
C GLN A 438 -0.69 -1.28 -6.66
N GLY A 439 0.19 -2.16 -7.15
CA GLY A 439 0.68 -3.35 -6.46
C GLY A 439 1.74 -3.11 -5.38
N LEU A 440 2.03 -1.85 -5.03
CA LEU A 440 3.00 -1.55 -3.98
C LEU A 440 2.49 -2.00 -2.60
N ARG A 441 3.33 -2.74 -1.87
CA ARG A 441 3.04 -3.14 -0.47
C ARG A 441 2.79 -1.93 0.44
N ALA A 442 3.44 -0.80 0.17
CA ALA A 442 3.24 0.45 0.93
C ALA A 442 1.82 1.06 0.78
N LEU A 443 1.06 0.65 -0.23
CA LEU A 443 -0.35 1.04 -0.39
C LEU A 443 -1.30 0.13 0.37
N HIS A 444 -0.82 -0.94 0.99
CA HIS A 444 -1.64 -1.93 1.69
C HIS A 444 -1.40 -1.86 3.19
N SER A 445 -2.46 -2.01 3.98
CA SER A 445 -2.39 -2.02 5.44
C SER A 445 -3.30 -3.07 6.05
N ILE A 446 -2.90 -3.56 7.22
CA ILE A 446 -3.74 -4.32 8.12
C ILE A 446 -4.12 -3.39 9.26
N VAL A 447 -5.40 -3.05 9.39
CA VAL A 447 -5.86 -2.01 10.34
C VAL A 447 -6.52 -2.56 11.59
N ASN A 448 -7.03 -3.79 11.55
CA ASN A 448 -7.68 -4.41 12.69
C ASN A 448 -7.35 -5.90 12.76
N TRP A 449 -7.30 -6.44 13.98
CA TRP A 449 -6.92 -7.82 14.25
C TRP A 449 -7.77 -8.41 15.37
N ARG A 450 -8.36 -9.59 15.15
CA ARG A 450 -9.05 -10.34 16.21
C ARG A 450 -8.85 -11.85 16.08
N GLU A 451 -8.81 -12.53 17.21
CA GLU A 451 -8.96 -13.99 17.30
C GLU A 451 -10.43 -14.31 17.56
N ILE A 452 -10.92 -15.42 16.98
CA ILE A 452 -12.34 -15.85 17.05
C ILE A 452 -12.45 -17.27 17.55
#